data_AF-A0A8J3AS60-F1
#
_entry.id   AF-A0A8J3AS60-F1
#
_cell.length_a   1.000
_cell.length_b   1.000
_cell.length_c   1.000
_cell.angle_alpha   90.00
_cell.angle_beta   90.00
_cell.angle_gamma   90.00
#
_symmetry.space_group_name_H-M   'P 1'
#
loop_
_entity.id
_entity.type
_entity.pdbx_description
1 polymer ?
#
loop_
_entity_poly.entity_id
_entity_poly.type
_entity_poly.pdbx_seq_one_letter_code
_entity_poly.pdbx_strand_id
1 'polypeptide(L)' 'MGSCNVNHSIDDVLVKLAYQKEYLPESLAKELYLLIQSSQSQLILNDVFHLLKKYDLVTPEEQKNRNKHLSDLIKKL' A
#
# COMPACT_ATOMS: atom_id res chain seq x y z
N MET A 1 11.17 -9.51 -4.48
CA MET A 1 10.25 -10.65 -4.32
C MET A 1 10.54 -11.30 -2.97
N GLY A 2 9.99 -10.76 -1.90
CA GLY A 2 10.06 -11.40 -0.58
C GLY A 2 8.80 -12.22 -0.42
N SER A 3 8.93 -13.54 -0.29
CA SER A 3 7.83 -14.42 0.06
C SER A 3 7.28 -13.95 1.39
N CYS A 4 6.11 -13.28 1.37
CA CYS A 4 5.44 -12.91 2.61
C CYS A 4 4.90 -14.21 3.21
N ASN A 5 5.55 -14.72 4.25
CA ASN A 5 5.11 -15.93 4.96
C ASN A 5 3.91 -15.66 5.88
N VAL A 6 3.48 -14.40 5.98
CA VAL A 6 2.34 -13.96 6.79
C VAL A 6 1.31 -13.36 5.84
N ASN A 7 0.09 -13.89 5.89
CA ASN A 7 -1.06 -13.31 5.22
C ASN A 7 -1.47 -12.06 6.01
N HIS A 8 -1.28 -10.87 5.42
CA HIS A 8 -1.70 -9.63 6.07
C HIS A 8 -3.22 -9.46 5.96
N SER A 9 -3.86 -9.19 7.09
CA SER A 9 -5.30 -8.91 7.11
C SER A 9 -5.57 -7.50 6.59
N ILE A 10 -6.80 -7.24 6.15
CA ILE A 10 -7.24 -5.90 5.75
C ILE A 10 -6.91 -4.87 6.85
N ASP A 11 -7.18 -5.19 8.11
CA ASP A 11 -6.85 -4.35 9.27
C ASP A 11 -5.35 -4.02 9.35
N ASP A 12 -4.45 -5.00 9.18
CA ASP A 12 -3.01 -4.75 9.20
C ASP A 12 -2.60 -3.73 8.13
N VAL A 13 -3.14 -3.87 6.92
CA VAL A 13 -2.84 -2.96 5.81
C VAL A 13 -3.46 -1.58 6.04
N LEU A 14 -4.67 -1.49 6.58
CA LEU A 14 -5.33 -0.22 6.91
C LEU A 14 -4.62 0.53 8.02
N VAL A 15 -4.20 -0.17 9.08
CA VAL A 15 -3.37 0.41 10.15
C VAL A 15 -2.07 0.92 9.55
N LYS A 16 -1.42 0.15 8.67
CA LYS A 16 -0.21 0.57 7.98
C LYS A 16 -0.42 1.83 7.14
N LEU A 17 -1.50 1.86 6.36
CA LEU A 17 -1.88 3.01 5.54
C LEU A 17 -2.12 4.24 6.41
N ALA A 18 -2.81 4.10 7.55
CA ALA A 18 -3.06 5.20 8.48
C ALA A 18 -1.78 5.80 9.05
N TYR A 19 -0.78 4.99 9.38
CA TYR A 19 0.54 5.47 9.83
C TYR A 19 1.33 6.18 8.73
N GLN A 20 1.17 5.74 7.49
CA GLN A 20 1.94 6.27 6.36
C GLN A 20 1.19 7.39 5.61
N LYS A 21 -0.10 7.61 5.91
CA LYS A 21 -0.96 8.59 5.20
C LYS A 21 -0.41 10.01 5.24
N GLU A 22 0.34 10.36 6.29
CA GLU A 22 0.94 11.68 6.44
C GLU A 22 2.12 11.90 5.48
N TYR A 23 2.73 10.82 5.01
CA TYR A 23 3.83 10.82 4.03
C TYR A 23 3.34 10.49 2.61
N LEU A 24 2.11 9.97 2.46
CA LEU A 24 1.51 9.67 1.18
C LEU A 24 0.67 10.85 0.63
N PRO A 25 0.56 10.97 -0.69
CA PRO A 25 -0.43 11.86 -1.29
C PRO A 25 -1.85 11.50 -0.83
N GLU A 26 -2.63 12.51 -0.42
CA GLU A 26 -3.98 12.30 0.12
C GLU A 26 -4.91 11.58 -0.87
N SER A 27 -4.80 11.90 -2.16
CA SER A 27 -5.55 11.24 -3.22
C SER A 27 -5.26 9.74 -3.26
N LEU A 28 -3.98 9.37 -3.26
CA LEU A 28 -3.54 7.98 -3.28
C LEU A 28 -3.98 7.22 -2.02
N ALA A 29 -3.90 7.87 -0.85
CA ALA A 29 -4.33 7.27 0.41
C ALA A 29 -5.84 6.95 0.41
N LYS A 30 -6.68 7.84 -0.12
CA LYS A 30 -8.12 7.61 -0.25
C LYS A 30 -8.44 6.46 -1.21
N GLU A 31 -7.79 6.44 -2.37
CA GLU A 31 -7.99 5.37 -3.34
C GLU A 31 -7.53 4.00 -2.79
N LEU A 32 -6.40 3.94 -2.10
CA LEU A 32 -5.93 2.73 -1.43
C LEU A 32 -6.88 2.26 -0.33
N TYR A 33 -7.46 3.19 0.44
CA TYR A 33 -8.43 2.84 1.46
C TYR A 33 -9.67 2.13 0.86
N LEU A 34 -10.23 2.70 -0.20
CA LEU A 34 -11.37 2.10 -0.93
C LEU A 34 -11.00 0.75 -1.56
N LEU A 35 -9.79 0.68 -2.13
CA LEU A 35 -9.25 -0.53 -2.71
C LEU A 35 -9.21 -1.66 -1.69
N ILE A 36 -8.54 -1.42 -0.54
CA ILE A 36 -8.33 -2.41 0.51
C ILE A 36 -9.68 -2.88 1.11
N GLN A 37 -10.63 -1.96 1.28
CA GLN A 37 -11.97 -2.29 1.79
C GLN A 37 -12.81 -3.16 0.85
N SER A 38 -12.53 -3.14 -0.46
CA SER A 38 -13.30 -3.87 -1.48
C SER A 38 -13.00 -5.38 -1.53
N SER A 39 -12.62 -6.00 -0.40
CA SER A 39 -12.24 -7.43 -0.28
C SER A 39 -11.22 -7.89 -1.33
N GLN A 40 -10.02 -7.35 -1.26
CA GLN A 40 -8.94 -7.70 -2.18
C GLN A 40 -8.31 -9.06 -1.88
N SER A 41 -7.68 -9.65 -2.91
CA SER A 41 -6.89 -10.86 -2.75
C SER A 41 -5.68 -10.63 -1.84
N GLN A 42 -5.24 -11.70 -1.17
CA GLN A 42 -4.05 -11.67 -0.31
C GLN A 42 -2.80 -11.16 -1.04
N LEU A 43 -2.69 -11.40 -2.35
CA LEU A 43 -1.60 -10.87 -3.18
C LEU A 43 -1.59 -9.34 -3.18
N ILE A 44 -2.75 -8.71 -3.43
CA ILE A 44 -2.87 -7.24 -3.42
C ILE A 44 -2.59 -6.68 -2.03
N LEU A 45 -3.16 -7.28 -0.98
CA LEU A 45 -2.95 -6.83 0.40
C LEU A 45 -1.47 -6.90 0.80
N ASN A 46 -0.80 -8.00 0.45
CA ASN A 46 0.62 -8.18 0.72
C ASN A 46 1.46 -7.15 -0.06
N ASP A 47 1.18 -6.96 -1.35
CA ASP A 47 1.91 -5.97 -2.18
C ASP A 47 1.74 -4.55 -1.63
N VAL A 48 0.51 -4.14 -1.30
CA VAL A 48 0.25 -2.81 -0.70
C VAL A 48 0.99 -2.68 0.64
N PHE A 49 0.94 -3.70 1.50
CA PHE A 49 1.67 -3.68 2.77
C PHE A 49 3.18 -3.53 2.58
N HIS A 50 3.76 -4.25 1.61
CA HIS A 50 5.18 -4.15 1.28
C HIS A 50 5.57 -2.78 0.72
N LEU A 51 4.73 -2.20 -0.14
CA LEU A 51 4.95 -0.86 -0.69
C LEU A 51 4.85 0.22 0.39
N LEU A 52 3.99 0.05 1.40
CA LEU A 52 3.87 0.94 2.54
C LEU A 52 4.93 0.69 3.64
N LYS A 53 5.61 -0.47 3.62
CA LYS A 53 6.60 -0.83 4.63
C LYS A 53 7.80 0.11 4.58
N LYS A 54 8.08 0.79 5.70
CA LYS A 54 9.17 1.78 5.84
C LYS A 54 9.06 2.90 4.80
N TYR A 55 7.86 3.28 4.38
CA TYR A 55 7.66 4.31 3.35
C TYR A 55 8.18 5.68 3.82
N ASP A 56 7.99 5.98 5.10
CA ASP A 56 8.56 7.11 5.82
C ASP A 56 10.10 7.19 5.77
N LEU A 57 10.79 6.05 5.65
CA LEU A 57 12.27 5.97 5.67
C LEU A 57 12.91 5.88 4.28
N VAL A 58 12.11 5.71 3.22
CA VAL A 58 12.69 5.63 1.86
C VAL A 58 12.91 7.00 1.25
N THR A 59 13.82 7.06 0.27
CA THR A 59 14.13 8.30 -0.45
C THR A 59 12.91 8.81 -1.24
N PRO A 60 12.82 10.12 -1.54
CA PRO A 60 11.73 10.66 -2.34
C PRO A 60 11.56 10.00 -3.72
N GLU A 61 12.66 9.54 -4.32
CA GLU A 61 12.63 8.83 -5.59
C GLU A 61 11.97 7.44 -5.44
N GLU A 62 12.29 6.72 -4.38
CA GLU A 62 11.68 5.43 -4.08
C GLU A 62 10.20 5.59 -3.65
N GLN A 63 9.87 6.66 -2.92
CA GLN A 63 8.48 7.03 -2.65
C GLN A 63 7.70 7.24 -3.95
N LYS A 64 8.30 7.92 -4.93
CA LYS A 64 7.69 8.13 -6.25
C LYS A 64 7.49 6.81 -7.00
N ASN A 65 8.46 5.89 -6.97
CA ASN A 65 8.31 4.56 -7.56
C ASN A 65 7.19 3.75 -6.88
N ARG A 66 7.12 3.80 -5.55
CA ARG A 66 6.05 3.15 -4.78
C ARG A 66 4.69 3.75 -5.09
N ASN A 67 4.57 5.07 -5.17
CA ASN A 67 3.34 5.75 -5.55
C ASN A 67 2.88 5.32 -6.94
N LYS A 68 3.82 5.20 -7.89
CA LYS A 68 3.50 4.68 -9.23
C LYS A 68 2.97 3.25 -9.17
N HIS A 69 3.62 2.36 -8.41
CA HIS A 69 3.12 0.99 -8.23
C HIS A 69 1.73 0.93 -7.58
N LEU A 70 1.51 1.73 -6.53
CA LEU A 70 0.21 1.80 -5.85
C LEU A 70 -0.88 2.29 -6.81
N SER A 71 -0.59 3.32 -7.61
CA SER A 71 -1.49 3.80 -8.66
C SER A 71 -1.74 2.76 -9.77
N ASP A 72 -0.72 1.99 -10.17
CA ASP A 72 -0.87 0.89 -11.13
C ASP A 72 -1.78 -0.22 -10.59
N LEU A 73 -1.69 -0.54 -9.29
CA LEU A 73 -2.59 -1.49 -8.64
C LEU A 73 -4.04 -1.01 -8.65
N ILE A 74 -4.28 0.27 -8.35
CA ILE A 74 -5.61 0.89 -8.39
C ILE A 74 -6.19 0.84 -9.80
N LYS A 75 -5.39 1.14 -10.83
CA LYS A 75 -5.82 1.15 -12.24
C LYS A 75 -6.06 -0.23 -12.86
N LYS A 76 -5.50 -1.29 -12.27
CA LYS A 76 -5.63 -2.67 -12.78
C LYS A 76 -6.95 -3.35 -12.39
N LEU A 77 -7.79 -2.67 -11.62
CA LEU A 77 -9.13 -3.10 -11.21
C LEU A 77 -10.21 -2.36 -12.00
#